data_AF-A0A1Q7K107-F1
#
_entry.id   AF-A0A1Q7K107-F1
#
_cell.length_a   1.000
_cell.length_b   1.000
_cell.length_c   1.000
_cell.angle_alpha   90.00
_cell.angle_beta   90.00
_cell.angle_gamma   90.00
#
_symmetry.space_group_name_H-M   'P 1'
#
loop_
_entity.id
_entity.type
_entity.pdbx_description
1 polymer ?
#
loop_
_entity_poly.entity_id
_entity_poly.type
_entity_poly.pdbx_seq_one_letter_code
_entity_poly.pdbx_strand_id
1 'polypeptide(L)' 'MDIRLVSSLTDDDEDRFASVLMKAMDDLLCQLSVAYHLRIDTTGGTVLQRSRASTEAEDVEPHKGLM' A
#
# COMPACT_ATOMS: atom_id res chain seq x y z
N MET A 1 6.63 -3.52 -10.12
CA MET A 1 7.85 -2.75 -9.81
C MET A 1 8.54 -3.42 -8.63
N ASP A 2 9.87 -3.45 -8.58
CA ASP A 2 10.65 -3.97 -7.45
C ASP A 2 11.35 -2.80 -6.75
N ILE A 3 11.09 -2.60 -5.46
CA ILE A 3 11.69 -1.55 -4.63
C ILE A 3 12.28 -2.23 -3.40
N ARG A 4 13.56 -1.97 -3.12
CA ARG A 4 14.26 -2.51 -1.96
C ARG A 4 14.68 -1.39 -1.03
N LEU A 5 14.30 -1.50 0.23
CA LEU A 5 14.79 -0.65 1.31
C LEU A 5 15.90 -1.42 2.04
N VAL A 6 16.97 -0.71 2.40
CA VAL A 6 18.06 -1.25 3.21
C VAL A 6 18.11 -0.43 4.49
N SER A 7 18.02 -1.11 5.62
CA SER A 7 18.04 -0.50 6.94
C SER A 7 19.21 -1.05 7.75
N SER A 8 19.59 -0.34 8.82
CA SER A 8 20.51 -0.86 9.85
C SER A 8 19.77 -1.27 11.12
N LEU A 9 18.45 -1.48 11.03
CA LEU A 9 17.63 -1.90 12.15
C LEU A 9 17.98 -3.33 12.54
N THR A 10 17.68 -3.67 13.79
CA THR A 10 17.69 -5.06 14.22
C THR A 10 16.50 -5.80 13.60
N ASP A 11 16.56 -7.13 13.51
CA ASP A 11 15.45 -7.94 12.99
C ASP A 11 14.13 -7.64 13.73
N ASP A 12 14.19 -7.51 15.07
CA ASP A 12 13.02 -7.17 15.90
C ASP A 12 12.43 -5.79 15.57
N ASP A 13 13.30 -4.80 15.32
CA ASP A 13 12.87 -3.45 14.95
C ASP A 13 12.34 -3.41 13.51
N GLU A 14 12.92 -4.17 12.58
CA GLU A 14 12.40 -4.32 11.21
C GLU A 14 10.99 -4.91 11.22
N ASP A 15 10.74 -5.95 12.00
CA ASP A 15 9.43 -6.59 12.10
C ASP A 15 8.36 -5.62 12.62
N ARG A 16 8.71 -4.80 13.63
CA ARG A 16 7.83 -3.74 14.14
C ARG A 16 7.60 -2.64 13.10
N PHE A 17 8.66 -2.26 12.38
CA PHE A 17 8.59 -1.22 11.37
C PHE A 17 7.81 -1.65 10.11
N ALA A 18 7.89 -2.93 9.73
CA ALA A 18 7.26 -3.47 8.53
C ALA A 18 5.75 -3.19 8.48
N SER A 19 5.07 -3.29 9.63
CA SER A 19 3.63 -2.99 9.72
C SER A 19 3.32 -1.51 9.47
N VAL A 20 4.15 -0.62 9.99
CA VAL A 20 4.02 0.83 9.78
C VAL A 20 4.31 1.18 8.32
N LEU A 21 5.37 0.61 7.76
CA LEU A 21 5.75 0.82 6.36
C LEU A 21 4.67 0.32 5.40
N MET A 22 4.10 -0.87 5.65
CA MET A 22 2.99 -1.42 4.86
C MET A 22 1.82 -0.43 4.81
N LYS A 23 1.42 0.12 5.96
CA LYS A 23 0.34 1.10 6.01
C LYS A 23 0.69 2.39 5.27
N ALA A 24 1.88 2.94 5.48
CA ALA A 24 2.29 4.18 4.83
C ALA A 24 2.33 4.05 3.29
N MET A 25 2.80 2.90 2.79
CA MET A 25 2.82 2.63 1.36
C MET A 25 1.42 2.39 0.79
N ASP A 26 0.52 1.73 1.52
CA ASP A 26 -0.88 1.59 1.12
C ASP A 26 -1.59 2.95 1.03
N ASP A 27 -1.39 3.82 2.02
CA ASP A 27 -1.95 5.18 2.05
C ASP A 27 -1.39 6.06 0.92
N LEU A 28 -0.14 5.82 0.50
CA LEU A 28 0.46 6.52 -0.65
C LEU A 28 -0.07 6.00 -1.99
N LEU A 29 -0.06 4.68 -2.18
CA LEU A 29 -0.44 4.05 -3.44
C LEU A 29 -1.93 4.16 -3.74
N CYS A 30 -2.78 4.22 -2.72
CA CYS A 30 -4.22 4.40 -2.94
C CYS A 30 -4.60 5.74 -3.57
N GLN A 31 -3.71 6.73 -3.56
CA GLN A 31 -3.93 8.03 -4.21
C GLN A 31 -3.73 7.98 -5.74
N LEU A 32 -3.07 6.95 -6.26
CA LEU A 32 -2.71 6.84 -7.67
C LEU A 32 -3.82 6.17 -8.52
N SER A 33 -4.93 5.74 -7.92
CA SER A 33 -6.03 5.01 -8.58
C SER A 33 -5.57 3.83 -9.46
N VAL A 34 -4.50 3.15 -9.05
CA VAL A 34 -3.98 1.95 -9.72
C VAL A 34 -4.20 0.71 -8.86
N ALA A 35 -4.32 -0.44 -9.50
CA ALA A 35 -4.24 -1.73 -8.84
C ALA A 35 -2.79 -1.97 -8.41
N TYR A 36 -2.60 -2.48 -7.19
CA TYR A 36 -1.28 -2.82 -6.69
C TYR A 36 -1.30 -4.04 -5.78
N HIS A 37 -0.15 -4.72 -5.76
CA HIS A 37 0.20 -5.74 -4.78
C HIS A 37 1.48 -5.25 -4.09
N LEU A 38 1.41 -5.08 -2.77
CA LEU A 38 2.51 -4.70 -1.91
C LEU A 38 2.93 -5.90 -1.07
N ARG A 39 4.24 -6.17 -1.04
CA ARG A 39 4.86 -7.22 -0.22
C ARG A 39 6.07 -6.61 0.49
N ILE A 40 6.20 -6.87 1.78
CA ILE A 40 7.37 -6.53 2.58
C ILE A 40 7.90 -7.83 3.17
N ASP A 41 9.16 -8.12 2.89
CA ASP A 41 9.91 -9.24 3.47
C ASP A 41 11.00 -8.63 4.37
N THR A 42 10.99 -8.94 5.67
CA THR A 42 12.02 -8.51 6.63
C THR A 42 13.15 -9.52 6.71
N THR A 43 14.32 -9.12 7.21
CA THR A 43 15.44 -10.05 7.43
C THR A 43 15.14 -11.09 8.52
N GLY A 44 14.31 -10.73 9.50
CA GLY A 44 13.78 -11.63 10.53
C GLY A 44 12.82 -12.71 10.00
N GLY A 45 12.42 -12.62 8.73
CA GLY A 45 11.56 -13.61 8.06
C GLY A 45 10.06 -13.30 8.13
N THR A 46 9.68 -12.15 8.69
CA THR A 46 8.29 -11.67 8.65
C THR A 46 7.94 -11.23 7.23
N VAL A 47 6.79 -11.69 6.75
CA VAL A 47 6.25 -11.32 5.44
C VAL A 47 4.88 -10.69 5.60
N LEU A 48 4.74 -9.45 5.16
CA LEU A 48 3.48 -8.73 5.12
C LEU A 48 3.06 -8.52 3.67
N GLN A 49 1.78 -8.73 3.38
CA GLN A 49 1.23 -8.57 2.03
C GLN A 49 -0.09 -7.83 2.06
N ARG A 50 -0.31 -7.00 1.04
CA ARG A 50 -1.56 -6.30 0.79
C ARG A 50 -1.79 -6.16 -0.69
N SER A 51 -3.04 -6.35 -1.12
CA SER A 51 -3.45 -6.09 -2.50
C SER A 51 -4.65 -5.18 -2.50
N ARG A 52 -4.69 -4.27 -3.47
CA ARG A 52 -5.83 -3.41 -3.74
C ARG A 52 -6.10 -3.40 -5.23
N ALA A 53 -7.35 -3.68 -5.61
CA ALA A 53 -7.80 -3.52 -6.98
C ALA A 53 -7.92 -2.02 -7.33
N SER A 54 -7.77 -1.67 -8.61
CA SER A 54 -8.09 -0.32 -9.06
C SER A 54 -9.54 -0.04 -8.70
N THR A 55 -9.77 1.00 -7.91
CA THR A 55 -11.10 1.62 -7.88
C THR A 55 -11.12 2.53 -9.09
N GLU A 56 -11.76 2.09 -10.18
CA GLU A 56 -12.25 3.05 -11.16
C GLU A 56 -13.09 4.05 -10.36
N ALA A 57 -12.72 5.33 -10.44
CA ALA A 57 -13.41 6.40 -9.74
C ALA A 57 -14.90 6.19 -9.91
N GLU A 58 -15.64 6.15 -8.80
CA GLU A 58 -17.09 6.13 -8.83
C GLU A 58 -17.54 7.19 -9.83
N ASP A 59 -18.23 6.71 -10.86
CA ASP A 59 -18.96 7.50 -11.83
C ASP A 59 -19.63 8.65 -11.09
N VAL A 60 -19.14 9.87 -11.35
CA VAL A 60 -19.80 11.08 -10.88
C VAL A 60 -21.15 11.06 -11.56
N GLU A 61 -22.22 10.67 -10.85
CA GLU A 61 -23.59 10.84 -11.35
C GLU A 61 -23.73 12.32 -11.78
N PRO A 62 -23.92 12.60 -13.08
CA PRO A 62 -24.11 13.96 -13.52
C PRO A 62 -25.51 14.37 -13.09
N HIS A 63 -25.57 15.38 -12.22
CA HIS A 63 -26.62 16.38 -12.14
C HIS A 63 -27.97 16.00 -12.77
N LYS A 64 -28.90 15.48 -11.96
CA LYS A 64 -30.33 15.60 -12.28
C LYS A 64 -30.78 17.04 -11.99
N GLY A 65 -30.40 17.95 -12.89
CA GLY A 65 -30.99 19.27 -12.99
C GLY A 65 -32.43 19.18 -13.53
N LEU A 66 -33.36 19.71 -12.73
CA LEU A 66 -34.60 20.41 -13.09
C LEU A 66 -35.54 19.79 -14.17
N MET A 67 -36.68 19.30 -13.70
CA MET A 67 -38.00 19.64 -14.24
C MET A 67 -39.01 19.68 -13.09
#